data_AF-C9Y0Q3-F1
#
_entry.id   AF-C9Y0Q3-F1
#
_cell.length_a   1.000
_cell.length_b   1.000
_cell.length_c   1.000
_cell.angle_alpha   90.00
_cell.angle_beta   90.00
_cell.angle_gamma   90.00
#
_symmetry.space_group_name_H-M   'P 1'
#
loop_
_entity.id
_entity.type
_entity.pdbx_description
1 polymer ?
#
loop_
_entity_poly.entity_id
_entity_poly.type
_entity_poly.pdbx_seq_one_letter_code
_entity_poly.pdbx_strand_id
1 'polypeptide(L)'
;MRTVLNILNFVLGGFATTFSWLVATLISILLVVTLPLTRSCWEITKLSLLPYGNEAVHVDELDPAGKNALLNTGGTLLNIFWLVFFGWWLCLLHIAAGIAQCLTIIGIPVGIANFKIAAIALWPVGRRVVSVETARAAREANARRRFQ
;
A
#
# COMPACT_ATOMS: atom_id res chain seq x y z
N MET A 1 18.57 -10.15 -6.27
CA MET A 1 17.67 -10.77 -5.27
C MET A 1 16.23 -10.24 -5.34
N ARG A 2 15.99 -8.91 -5.33
CA ARG A 2 14.62 -8.33 -5.39
C ARG A 2 13.79 -8.81 -6.58
N THR A 3 14.38 -8.89 -7.76
CA THR A 3 13.69 -9.36 -8.99
C THR A 3 13.16 -10.78 -8.86
N VAL A 4 13.95 -11.70 -8.29
CA VAL A 4 13.55 -13.10 -8.08
C VAL A 4 12.34 -13.17 -7.13
N LEU A 5 12.35 -12.38 -6.05
CA LEU A 5 11.23 -12.32 -5.10
C LEU A 5 9.97 -11.73 -5.73
N ASN A 6 10.10 -10.72 -6.61
CA ASN A 6 8.97 -10.16 -7.34
C ASN A 6 8.41 -11.16 -8.37
N ILE A 7 9.27 -11.91 -9.07
CA ILE A 7 8.84 -12.98 -9.98
C ILE A 7 8.10 -14.09 -9.22
N LEU A 8 8.67 -14.53 -8.10
CA LEU A 8 8.07 -15.55 -7.24
C LEU A 8 6.71 -15.07 -6.70
N ASN A 9 6.64 -13.83 -6.23
CA ASN A 9 5.39 -13.20 -5.80
C ASN A 9 4.36 -13.23 -6.93
N PHE A 10 4.74 -12.80 -8.14
CA PHE A 10 3.84 -12.74 -9.28
C PHE A 10 3.23 -14.12 -9.61
N VAL A 11 4.07 -15.16 -9.68
CA VAL A 11 3.66 -16.52 -10.06
C VAL A 11 2.82 -17.21 -8.97
N LEU A 12 3.17 -17.05 -7.70
CA LEU A 12 2.56 -17.80 -6.60
C LEU A 12 1.28 -17.16 -6.02
N GLY A 13 0.83 -16.02 -6.53
CA GLY A 13 -0.46 -15.42 -6.13
C GLY A 13 -0.55 -13.90 -6.29
N GLY A 14 0.59 -13.22 -6.37
CA GLY A 14 0.68 -11.77 -6.57
C GLY A 14 0.02 -11.29 -7.86
N PHE A 15 -0.03 -12.10 -8.92
CA PHE A 15 -0.80 -11.78 -10.14
C PHE A 15 -2.30 -11.59 -9.83
N ALA A 16 -2.90 -12.55 -9.12
CA ALA A 16 -4.32 -12.48 -8.77
C ALA A 16 -4.62 -11.26 -7.90
N THR A 17 -3.80 -11.02 -6.87
CA THR A 17 -3.92 -9.84 -6.00
C THR A 17 -3.78 -8.55 -6.78
N THR A 18 -2.80 -8.46 -7.67
CA THR A 18 -2.57 -7.26 -8.50
C THR A 18 -3.73 -7.02 -9.44
N PHE A 19 -4.27 -8.07 -10.05
CA PHE A 19 -5.42 -7.99 -10.93
C PHE A 19 -6.66 -7.51 -10.18
N SER A 20 -6.93 -8.04 -8.97
CA SER A 20 -8.04 -7.58 -8.13
C SER A 20 -7.94 -6.08 -7.80
N TRP A 21 -6.76 -5.59 -7.42
CA TRP A 21 -6.55 -4.17 -7.12
C TRP A 21 -6.60 -3.28 -8.38
N LEU A 22 -6.14 -3.79 -9.52
CA LEU A 22 -6.27 -3.11 -10.80
C LEU A 22 -7.74 -2.95 -11.19
N VAL A 23 -8.53 -4.02 -11.10
CA VAL A 23 -9.98 -3.99 -11.34
C VAL A 23 -10.67 -3.03 -10.37
N ALA A 24 -10.32 -3.06 -9.07
CA ALA A 24 -10.85 -2.12 -8.10
C ALA A 24 -10.53 -0.67 -8.45
N THR A 25 -9.33 -0.40 -9.00
CA THR A 25 -8.95 0.92 -9.51
C THR A 25 -9.83 1.35 -10.69
N LEU A 26 -10.06 0.45 -11.65
CA LEU A 26 -10.91 0.73 -12.81
C LEU A 26 -12.37 0.97 -12.42
N ILE A 27 -12.93 0.14 -11.54
CA ILE A 27 -14.28 0.31 -10.99
C ILE A 27 -14.37 1.65 -10.27
N SER A 28 -13.35 2.02 -9.49
CA SER A 28 -13.33 3.28 -8.76
C SER A 28 -13.38 4.50 -9.69
N ILE A 29 -12.70 4.44 -10.83
CA ILE A 29 -12.75 5.47 -11.87
C ILE A 29 -14.17 5.59 -12.45
N LEU A 30 -14.82 4.46 -12.72
CA LEU A 30 -16.16 4.44 -13.31
C LEU A 30 -17.25 4.95 -12.35
N LEU A 31 -17.11 4.66 -11.05
CA LEU A 31 -18.16 4.94 -10.07
C LEU A 31 -18.26 6.40 -9.62
N VAL A 32 -17.38 7.30 -10.08
CA VAL A 32 -17.30 8.76 -9.80
C VAL A 32 -17.24 9.13 -8.30
N VAL A 33 -18.20 8.68 -7.49
CA VAL A 33 -18.27 8.79 -6.03
C VAL A 33 -17.03 8.25 -5.32
N THR A 34 -16.37 7.23 -5.89
CA THR A 34 -15.14 6.67 -5.31
C THR A 34 -13.85 7.21 -5.94
N LEU A 35 -13.91 8.22 -6.80
CA LEU A 35 -12.73 8.84 -7.42
C LEU A 35 -11.63 9.26 -6.43
N PRO A 36 -11.94 9.79 -5.23
CA PRO A 36 -10.91 10.12 -4.25
C PRO A 36 -10.05 8.91 -3.83
N LEU A 37 -10.60 7.69 -3.92
CA LEU A 37 -9.95 6.44 -3.55
C LEU A 37 -9.17 5.79 -4.70
N THR A 38 -9.41 6.19 -5.95
CA THR A 38 -8.72 5.63 -7.13
C THR A 38 -7.20 5.67 -6.95
N ARG A 39 -6.68 6.80 -6.46
CA ARG A 39 -5.25 6.97 -6.24
C ARG A 39 -4.72 5.98 -5.22
N SER A 40 -5.49 5.70 -4.18
CA SER A 40 -5.14 4.75 -3.14
C SER A 40 -5.12 3.30 -3.67
N CYS A 41 -6.14 2.89 -4.43
CA CYS A 41 -6.19 1.57 -5.08
C CYS A 41 -5.01 1.35 -6.05
N TRP A 42 -4.63 2.40 -6.78
CA TRP A 42 -3.47 2.36 -7.66
C TRP A 42 -2.15 2.16 -6.90
N GLU A 43 -1.97 2.82 -5.76
CA GLU A 43 -0.77 2.62 -4.92
C GLU A 43 -0.71 1.17 -4.42
N ILE A 44 -1.82 0.62 -3.95
CA ILE A 44 -1.87 -0.78 -3.52
C ILE A 44 -1.59 -1.74 -4.69
N THR A 45 -2.07 -1.43 -5.89
CA THR A 45 -1.75 -2.19 -7.12
C THR A 45 -0.25 -2.21 -7.39
N LYS A 46 0.43 -1.06 -7.31
CA LYS A 46 1.89 -0.97 -7.48
C LYS A 46 2.63 -1.79 -6.41
N LEU A 47 2.18 -1.74 -5.16
CA LEU A 47 2.78 -2.54 -4.08
C LEU A 47 2.56 -4.03 -4.29
N SER A 48 1.39 -4.43 -4.79
CA SER A 48 1.07 -5.82 -5.10
C SER A 48 1.92 -6.37 -6.26
N LEU A 49 2.16 -5.55 -7.27
CA LEU A 49 2.96 -5.93 -8.44
C LEU A 49 4.45 -6.06 -8.07
N LEU A 50 4.98 -5.08 -7.33
CA LEU A 50 6.40 -4.99 -6.97
C LEU A 50 6.56 -4.75 -5.46
N PRO A 51 6.27 -5.75 -4.60
CA PRO A 51 6.35 -5.60 -3.16
C PRO A 51 7.80 -5.54 -2.66
N TYR A 52 8.76 -6.08 -3.42
CA TYR A 52 10.17 -6.12 -3.02
C TYR A 52 10.96 -4.96 -3.62
N GLY A 53 11.55 -4.17 -2.73
CA GLY A 53 12.25 -2.93 -3.07
C GLY A 53 11.38 -1.68 -2.95
N ASN A 54 10.08 -1.84 -2.70
CA ASN A 54 9.16 -0.74 -2.47
C ASN A 54 8.53 -0.83 -1.08
N GLU A 55 8.16 0.33 -0.54
CA GLU A 55 7.39 0.47 0.68
C GLU A 55 6.37 1.60 0.58
N ALA A 56 5.28 1.45 1.33
CA ALA A 56 4.26 2.47 1.44
C ALA A 56 4.66 3.48 2.52
N VAL A 57 4.82 4.74 2.14
CA VAL A 57 5.22 5.84 3.03
C VAL A 57 4.15 6.93 2.99
N HIS A 58 3.96 7.65 4.10
CA HIS A 58 2.99 8.73 4.13
C HIS A 58 3.53 9.93 3.34
N VAL A 59 2.67 10.62 2.59
CA VAL A 59 3.08 11.76 1.75
C VAL A 59 3.79 12.83 2.58
N ASP A 60 3.35 13.07 3.81
CA ASP A 60 3.98 14.04 4.72
C ASP A 60 5.42 13.69 5.12
N GLU A 61 5.83 12.42 5.03
CA GLU A 61 7.23 12.03 5.22
C GLU A 61 8.06 12.33 3.97
N LEU A 62 7.46 12.26 2.78
CA LEU A 62 8.15 12.47 1.50
C LEU A 62 8.27 13.95 1.14
N ASP A 63 7.21 14.73 1.38
CA ASP A 63 7.16 16.17 1.15
C ASP A 63 6.58 16.89 2.38
N PRO A 64 7.42 17.18 3.39
CA PRO A 64 6.98 17.88 4.58
C PRO A 64 6.62 19.35 4.33
N ALA A 65 7.10 19.94 3.23
CA ALA A 65 6.88 21.35 2.90
C ALA A 65 5.50 21.57 2.27
N GLY A 66 4.97 20.58 1.56
CA GLY A 66 3.63 20.58 0.96
C GLY A 66 2.47 20.27 1.92
N LYS A 67 2.68 20.32 3.25
CA LYS A 67 1.66 19.99 4.25
C LYS A 67 0.47 20.94 4.17
N ASN A 68 -0.71 20.38 3.92
CA ASN A 68 -1.97 21.12 3.86
C ASN A 68 -2.94 20.54 4.87
N ALA A 69 -3.21 21.27 5.96
CA ALA A 69 -4.07 20.80 7.06
C ALA A 69 -5.49 20.42 6.60
N LEU A 70 -6.05 21.16 5.64
CA LEU A 70 -7.36 20.84 5.05
C LEU A 70 -7.35 19.50 4.31
N LEU A 71 -6.33 19.24 3.48
CA LEU A 71 -6.21 17.99 2.73
C LEU A 71 -5.97 16.80 3.67
N ASN A 72 -5.18 16.99 4.73
CA ASN A 72 -4.93 15.95 5.73
C ASN A 72 -6.19 15.62 6.53
N THR A 73 -6.98 16.63 6.90
CA THR A 73 -8.26 16.42 7.60
C THR A 73 -9.24 15.65 6.72
N GLY A 74 -9.41 16.06 5.45
CA GLY A 74 -10.24 15.34 4.50
C GLY A 74 -9.77 13.91 4.25
N GLY A 75 -8.45 13.71 4.18
CA GLY A 75 -7.85 12.38 4.04
C GLY A 75 -8.12 11.47 5.24
N THR A 76 -8.04 11.99 6.47
CA THR A 76 -8.38 11.24 7.68
C THR A 76 -9.85 10.85 7.72
N LEU A 77 -10.77 11.75 7.36
CA LEU A 77 -12.20 11.43 7.29
C LEU A 77 -12.48 10.32 6.27
N LEU A 78 -11.86 10.39 5.09
CA LEU A 78 -11.99 9.36 4.07
C LEU A 78 -11.39 8.02 4.53
N ASN A 79 -10.29 8.05 5.27
CA ASN A 79 -9.67 6.88 5.88
C ASN A 79 -10.58 6.24 6.95
N ILE A 80 -11.25 7.02 7.78
CA ILE A 80 -12.21 6.52 8.78
C ILE A 80 -13.41 5.89 8.07
N PHE A 81 -13.98 6.58 7.07
CA PHE A 81 -15.06 6.03 6.24
C PHE A 81 -14.63 4.70 5.61
N TRP A 82 -13.47 4.70 4.95
CA TRP A 82 -12.90 3.50 4.35
C TRP A 82 -12.75 2.37 5.36
N LEU A 83 -12.18 2.64 6.54
CA LEU A 83 -11.96 1.64 7.56
C LEU A 83 -13.26 0.95 7.96
N VAL A 84 -14.36 1.69 8.11
CA VAL A 84 -15.67 1.13 8.53
C VAL A 84 -16.29 0.26 7.43
N PHE A 85 -16.27 0.70 6.17
CA PHE A 85 -16.97 0.02 5.07
C PHE A 85 -16.11 -1.05 4.36
N PHE A 86 -14.80 -0.83 4.21
CA PHE A 86 -13.92 -1.60 3.32
C PHE A 86 -12.62 -2.09 3.99
N GLY A 87 -11.96 -1.24 4.77
CA GLY A 87 -10.57 -1.43 5.17
C GLY A 87 -10.32 -2.61 6.11
N TRP A 88 -11.18 -2.82 7.10
CA TRP A 88 -10.94 -3.83 8.13
C TRP A 88 -10.99 -5.27 7.59
N TRP A 89 -11.98 -5.59 6.77
CA TRP A 89 -12.11 -6.94 6.20
C TRP A 89 -11.10 -7.18 5.08
N LEU A 90 -10.72 -6.16 4.29
CA LEU A 90 -9.60 -6.28 3.33
C LEU A 90 -8.28 -6.57 4.04
N CYS A 91 -8.01 -5.89 5.15
CA CYS A 91 -6.84 -6.15 5.99
C CYS A 91 -6.84 -7.60 6.50
N LEU A 92 -7.96 -8.08 7.04
CA LEU A 92 -8.09 -9.45 7.51
C LEU A 92 -7.93 -10.49 6.40
N LEU A 93 -8.50 -10.24 5.22
CA LEU A 93 -8.36 -11.12 4.05
C LEU A 93 -6.88 -11.27 3.65
N HIS A 94 -6.14 -10.16 3.61
CA HIS A 94 -4.71 -10.19 3.29
C HIS A 94 -3.88 -10.83 4.41
N ILE A 95 -4.24 -10.64 5.68
CA ILE A 95 -3.57 -11.34 6.79
C ILE A 95 -3.80 -12.85 6.69
N ALA A 96 -5.05 -13.28 6.48
CA ALA A 96 -5.40 -14.69 6.35
C ALA A 96 -4.71 -15.33 5.15
N ALA A 97 -4.74 -14.67 3.98
CA ALA A 97 -4.00 -15.11 2.79
C ALA A 97 -2.50 -15.16 3.04
N GLY A 98 -1.94 -14.18 3.76
CA GLY A 98 -0.53 -14.12 4.12
C GLY A 98 -0.11 -15.31 5.00
N ILE A 99 -0.89 -15.62 6.03
CA ILE A 99 -0.66 -16.77 6.91
C ILE A 99 -0.74 -18.08 6.11
N ALA A 100 -1.77 -18.25 5.29
CA ALA A 100 -1.94 -19.44 4.45
C ALA A 100 -0.74 -19.64 3.50
N GLN A 101 -0.23 -18.57 2.90
CA GLN A 101 0.94 -18.63 2.01
C GLN A 101 2.22 -18.97 2.79
N CYS A 102 2.38 -18.46 4.01
CA CYS A 102 3.53 -18.79 4.86
C CYS A 102 3.59 -20.29 5.24
N LEU A 103 2.46 -20.99 5.31
CA LEU A 103 2.44 -22.44 5.62
C LEU A 103 3.10 -23.30 4.54
N THR A 104 3.19 -22.82 3.30
CA THR A 104 3.77 -23.59 2.18
C THR A 104 5.29 -23.50 2.10
N ILE A 105 5.97 -22.77 3.00
CA ILE A 105 7.41 -22.42 3.01
C ILE A 105 7.84 -21.63 1.75
N ILE A 106 7.58 -22.15 0.55
CA ILE A 106 7.81 -21.48 -0.74
C ILE A 106 6.98 -20.20 -0.88
N GLY A 107 5.81 -20.14 -0.22
CA GLY A 107 4.92 -18.99 -0.24
C GLY A 107 5.25 -17.92 0.80
N ILE A 108 6.25 -18.11 1.68
CA ILE A 108 6.66 -17.09 2.67
C ILE A 108 6.89 -15.71 2.02
N PRO A 109 7.56 -15.60 0.86
CA PRO A 109 7.71 -14.32 0.17
C PRO A 109 6.35 -13.71 -0.25
N VAL A 110 5.40 -14.51 -0.73
CA VAL A 110 4.06 -14.03 -1.09
C VAL A 110 3.29 -13.61 0.15
N GLY A 111 3.48 -14.33 1.26
CA GLY A 111 2.88 -14.03 2.55
C GLY A 111 3.33 -12.67 3.09
N ILE A 112 4.63 -12.41 3.05
CA ILE A 112 5.20 -11.10 3.42
C ILE A 112 4.64 -9.98 2.55
N ALA A 113 4.49 -10.20 1.24
CA ALA A 113 3.88 -9.22 0.34
C ALA A 113 2.42 -8.92 0.74
N ASN A 114 1.63 -9.94 1.08
CA ASN A 114 0.26 -9.77 1.55
C ASN A 114 0.19 -8.98 2.87
N PHE A 115 1.10 -9.21 3.81
CA PHE A 115 1.14 -8.39 5.04
C PHE A 115 1.47 -6.92 4.78
N LYS A 116 2.34 -6.62 3.80
CA LYS A 116 2.59 -5.23 3.38
C LYS A 116 1.33 -4.59 2.79
N ILE A 117 0.58 -5.34 1.98
CA ILE A 117 -0.69 -4.89 1.41
C ILE A 117 -1.74 -4.69 2.50
N ALA A 118 -1.83 -5.58 3.49
CA ALA A 118 -2.76 -5.45 4.62
C ALA A 118 -2.58 -4.12 5.36
N ALA A 119 -1.33 -3.73 5.61
CA ALA A 119 -1.01 -2.48 6.30
C ALA A 119 -1.45 -1.23 5.52
N ILE A 120 -1.21 -1.17 4.20
CA ILE A 120 -1.68 -0.05 3.37
C ILE A 120 -3.21 -0.11 3.14
N ALA A 121 -3.81 -1.30 3.04
CA ALA A 121 -5.25 -1.47 2.82
C ALA A 121 -6.11 -0.96 3.98
N LEU A 122 -5.56 -0.96 5.21
CA LEU A 122 -6.24 -0.41 6.38
C LEU A 122 -6.38 1.12 6.31
N TRP A 123 -5.33 1.81 5.85
CA TRP A 123 -5.24 3.27 5.79
C TRP A 123 -4.64 3.73 4.46
N PRO A 124 -5.40 3.65 3.37
CA PRO A 124 -4.80 3.73 2.04
C PRO A 124 -4.65 5.20 1.58
N VAL A 125 -5.40 6.14 2.16
CA VAL A 125 -5.35 7.57 1.80
C VAL A 125 -4.07 8.21 2.35
N GLY A 126 -3.42 9.03 1.52
CA GLY A 126 -2.20 9.76 1.88
C GLY A 126 -0.94 8.90 1.86
N ARG A 127 -0.99 7.65 1.36
CA ARG A 127 0.17 6.78 1.21
C ARG A 127 0.69 6.78 -0.22
N ARG A 128 2.00 6.63 -0.38
CA ARG A 128 2.72 6.49 -1.66
C ARG A 128 3.64 5.31 -1.60
N VAL A 129 3.62 4.50 -2.65
CA VAL A 129 4.56 3.41 -2.85
C VAL A 129 5.77 3.97 -3.58
N VAL A 130 6.87 4.02 -2.85
CA VAL A 130 8.18 4.50 -3.33
C VAL A 130 9.23 3.43 -3.08
N SER A 131 10.41 3.58 -3.68
CA SER A 131 11.53 2.68 -3.39
C SER A 131 11.97 2.83 -1.93
N VAL A 132 12.46 1.73 -1.34
CA VAL A 132 13.01 1.73 0.02
C VAL A 132 14.18 2.70 0.17
N GLU A 133 14.95 2.94 -0.89
CA GLU A 133 16.02 3.93 -0.92
C GLU A 133 15.47 5.35 -0.77
N THR A 134 14.39 5.67 -1.50
CA THR A 134 13.74 6.99 -1.45
C THR A 134 13.12 7.24 -0.09
N ALA A 135 12.41 6.24 0.42
CA ALA A 135 11.79 6.28 1.74
C ALA A 135 12.83 6.46 2.86
N ARG A 136 13.96 5.75 2.78
CA ARG A 136 15.06 5.90 3.73
C ARG A 136 15.67 7.30 3.67
N ALA A 137 15.95 7.82 2.47
CA ALA A 137 16.47 9.17 2.29
C ALA A 137 15.52 10.24 2.87
N ALA A 138 14.21 10.09 2.66
CA ALA A 138 13.20 10.98 3.23
C ALA A 138 13.18 10.93 4.77
N ARG A 139 13.24 9.74 5.36
CA ARG A 139 13.32 9.57 6.83
C ARG A 139 14.59 10.17 7.41
N GLU A 140 15.74 9.98 6.77
CA GLU A 140 17.01 10.57 7.18
C GLU A 140 16.99 12.10 7.10
N ALA A 141 16.42 12.67 6.03
CA ALA A 141 16.24 14.12 5.90
C ALA A 141 15.31 14.68 6.98
N ASN A 142 14.21 14.00 7.29
CA ASN A 142 13.29 14.38 8.37
C ASN A 142 13.93 14.31 9.75
N ALA A 143 14.74 13.29 10.01
CA ALA A 143 15.50 13.19 11.25
C ALA A 143 16.48 14.36 11.40
N ARG A 144 17.24 14.69 10.35
CA ARG A 144 18.16 15.85 10.36
C ARG A 144 17.44 17.16 10.65
N ARG A 145 16.28 17.41 10.03
CA ARG A 145 15.48 18.61 10.26
C ARG A 145 14.93 18.73 11.68
N ARG A 146 14.72 17.61 12.37
CA ARG A 146 14.11 17.58 13.72
C ARG A 146 15.12 17.82 14.85
N PHE A 147 16.41 17.61 14.59
CA PHE A 147 17.50 17.75 15.57
C PHE A 147 18.52 18.83 15.21
N GLN A 148 18.20 19.67 14.23
CA GLN A 148 18.87 20.96 13.97
C GLN A 148 18.10 22.07 14.67
#